data_AF-A0A8B6LSR9-F1
#
_entry.id   AF-A0A8B6LSR9-F1
#
_cell.length_a   1.000
_cell.length_b   1.000
_cell.length_c   1.000
_cell.angle_alpha   90.00
_cell.angle_beta   90.00
_cell.angle_gamma   90.00
#
_symmetry.space_group_name_H-M   'P 1'
#
loop_
_entity.id
_entity.type
_entity.pdbx_description
1 polymer ?
#
loop_
_entity_poly.entity_id
_entity_poly.type
_entity_poly.pdbx_seq_one_letter_code
_entity_poly.pdbx_strand_id
1 'polypeptide(L)'
;MSKNTGRLSLGALPRAEKVKLTIAVSGELKALLDAYAEAHSRLHGPVDAAALIPHMLAAFIARDRGFKAAYGSAAKSTGSVT
;
A
#
# COMPACT_ATOMS: atom_id res chain seq x y z
N MET A 1 1.77 -0.06 49.59
CA MET A 1 0.97 0.48 48.46
C MET A 1 1.89 1.31 47.57
N SER A 2 2.66 0.68 46.69
CA SER A 2 3.53 1.41 45.76
C SER A 2 2.84 1.50 44.40
N LYS A 3 2.50 2.72 43.99
CA LYS A 3 1.81 3.00 42.72
C LYS A 3 2.81 2.84 41.57
N ASN A 4 2.57 1.89 40.67
CA ASN A 4 3.30 1.74 39.40
C ASN A 4 2.98 2.94 38.49
N THR A 5 3.77 4.00 38.59
CA THR A 5 3.73 5.14 37.66
C THR A 5 4.45 4.77 36.37
N GLY A 6 3.72 4.69 35.25
CA GLY A 6 4.32 4.94 33.93
C GLY A 6 4.27 3.82 32.88
N ARG A 7 3.22 2.99 32.81
CA ARG A 7 2.93 2.26 31.56
C ARG A 7 1.84 3.00 30.80
N LEU A 8 2.23 3.78 29.80
CA LEU A 8 1.31 4.30 28.79
C LEU A 8 0.65 3.08 28.12
N SER A 9 -0.70 3.07 28.06
CA SER A 9 -1.47 2.00 27.41
C SER A 9 -1.26 1.93 25.90
N LEU A 10 -0.57 2.93 25.35
CA LEU A 10 -0.12 2.96 23.96
C LEU A 10 1.35 2.52 23.96
N GLY A 11 1.63 1.36 23.34
CA GLY A 11 2.98 1.01 22.94
C GLY A 11 3.50 1.98 21.87
N ALA A 12 4.74 1.78 21.41
CA ALA A 12 5.29 2.57 20.31
C ALA A 12 4.32 2.55 19.12
N LEU A 13 3.90 3.75 18.68
CA LEU A 13 3.03 3.88 17.52
C LEU A 13 3.72 3.28 16.29
N PRO A 14 2.99 2.53 15.44
CA PRO A 14 3.57 2.02 14.20
C PRO A 14 4.11 3.20 13.40
N ARG A 15 5.41 3.14 13.07
CA ARG A 15 5.99 4.13 12.17
C ARG A 15 5.32 3.95 10.82
N ALA A 16 4.63 4.99 10.34
CA ALA A 16 4.15 5.04 8.97
C ALA A 16 5.36 5.27 8.05
N GLU A 17 6.15 4.22 7.84
CA GLU A 17 7.28 4.27 6.92
C GLU A 17 6.76 4.32 5.49
N LYS A 18 7.03 5.44 4.82
CA LYS A 18 6.82 5.59 3.38
C LYS A 18 8.10 5.14 2.68
N VAL A 19 8.00 4.10 1.87
CA VAL A 19 9.11 3.64 1.02
C VAL A 19 9.00 4.30 -0.34
N LYS A 20 10.06 4.98 -0.78
CA LYS A 20 10.15 5.52 -2.14
C LYS A 20 10.61 4.43 -3.09
N LEU A 21 9.79 4.10 -4.09
CA LEU A 21 10.12 3.16 -5.16
C LEU A 21 10.25 3.91 -6.48
N THR A 22 11.37 3.69 -7.18
CA THR A 22 11.57 4.18 -8.56
C THR A 22 11.30 3.02 -9.52
N ILE A 23 10.41 3.23 -10.49
CA ILE A 23 10.07 2.23 -11.51
C ILE A 23 10.34 2.81 -12.91
N ALA A 24 10.81 1.96 -13.82
CA ALA A 24 10.81 2.27 -15.24
C ALA A 24 9.50 1.78 -15.85
N VAL A 25 8.86 2.62 -16.67
CA VAL A 25 7.63 2.28 -17.41
C VAL A 25 7.85 2.61 -18.89
N SER A 26 7.13 1.91 -19.77
CA SER A 26 7.15 2.24 -21.19
C SER A 26 6.50 3.62 -21.43
N GLY A 27 6.87 4.28 -22.52
CA GLY A 27 6.26 5.56 -22.91
C GLY A 27 4.74 5.44 -23.14
N GLU A 28 4.29 4.31 -23.70
CA GLU A 28 2.88 4.00 -23.89
C GLU A 28 2.12 3.93 -22.56
N LEU A 29 2.66 3.20 -21.56
CA LEU A 29 2.03 3.10 -20.25
C LEU A 29 1.96 4.47 -19.57
N LYS A 30 3.00 5.30 -19.70
CA LYS A 30 2.97 6.68 -19.17
C LYS A 30 1.86 7.50 -19.79
N ALA A 31 1.69 7.45 -21.12
CA ALA A 31 0.63 8.19 -21.81
C ALA A 31 -0.77 7.75 -21.36
N LEU A 32 -1.00 6.45 -21.18
CA LEU A 32 -2.27 5.92 -20.66
C LEU A 32 -2.54 6.36 -19.22
N LEU A 33 -1.52 6.37 -18.36
CA LEU A 33 -1.63 6.83 -16.98
C LEU A 33 -1.96 8.32 -16.90
N ASP A 34 -1.38 9.14 -17.78
CA ASP A 34 -1.68 10.57 -17.87
C ASP A 34 -3.11 10.84 -18.32
N ALA A 35 -3.56 10.15 -19.38
CA ALA A 35 -4.94 10.25 -19.85
C ALA A 35 -5.94 9.83 -18.76
N TYR A 36 -5.62 8.79 -17.99
CA TYR A 36 -6.43 8.37 -16.86
C TYR A 36 -6.49 9.44 -15.76
N ALA A 37 -5.34 10.05 -15.42
CA ALA A 37 -5.27 11.11 -14.42
C ALA A 37 -6.07 12.35 -14.84
N GLU A 38 -6.04 12.70 -16.14
CA GLU A 38 -6.88 13.76 -16.69
C GLU A 38 -8.38 13.43 -16.56
N ALA A 39 -8.78 12.21 -16.93
CA ALA A 39 -10.17 11.76 -16.79
C ALA A 39 -10.65 11.80 -15.34
N HIS A 40 -9.81 11.33 -14.41
CA HIS A 40 -10.10 11.39 -12.97
C HIS A 40 -10.18 12.84 -12.46
N SER A 41 -9.31 13.72 -12.98
CA SER A 41 -9.26 15.13 -12.58
C SER A 41 -10.54 15.89 -12.90
N ARG A 42 -11.21 15.53 -14.01
CA ARG A 42 -12.50 16.12 -14.40
C ARG A 42 -13.61 15.85 -13.39
N LEU A 43 -13.53 14.76 -12.63
CA LEU A 43 -14.56 14.33 -11.68
C LEU A 43 -14.23 14.67 -10.23
N HIS A 44 -12.95 14.65 -9.86
CA HIS A 44 -12.50 14.70 -8.47
C HIS A 44 -11.51 15.83 -8.18
N GLY A 45 -11.22 16.68 -9.16
CA GLY A 45 -10.24 17.75 -9.07
C GLY A 45 -8.83 17.31 -9.49
N PRO A 46 -7.93 18.27 -9.73
CA PRO A 46 -6.63 18.01 -10.36
C PRO A 46 -5.80 16.96 -9.62
N VAL A 47 -5.36 15.93 -10.34
CA VAL A 47 -4.50 14.87 -9.83
C VAL A 47 -3.52 14.38 -10.89
N ASP A 48 -2.30 14.06 -10.45
CA ASP A 48 -1.27 13.45 -11.30
C ASP A 48 -1.30 11.92 -11.22
N ALA A 49 -0.87 11.27 -12.30
CA ALA A 49 -0.71 9.82 -12.34
C ALA A 49 0.15 9.29 -11.17
N ALA A 50 1.21 10.00 -10.78
CA ALA A 50 2.09 9.60 -9.68
C ALA A 50 1.37 9.49 -8.32
N ALA A 51 0.30 10.27 -8.10
CA ALA A 51 -0.52 10.18 -6.91
C ALA A 51 -1.49 8.99 -6.99
N LEU A 52 -1.96 8.62 -8.18
CA LEU A 52 -2.90 7.51 -8.39
C LEU A 52 -2.21 6.13 -8.39
N ILE A 53 -0.99 6.03 -8.92
CA ILE A 53 -0.26 4.76 -9.07
C ILE A 53 -0.21 3.94 -7.76
N PRO A 54 0.16 4.50 -6.59
CA PRO A 54 0.18 3.72 -5.35
C PRO A 54 -1.18 3.12 -5.00
N HIS A 55 -2.28 3.85 -5.23
CA HIS A 55 -3.64 3.38 -4.97
C HIS A 55 -4.06 2.30 -5.96
N MET A 56 -3.73 2.46 -7.24
CA MET A 56 -4.00 1.45 -8.27
C MET A 56 -3.27 0.14 -7.97
N LEU A 57 -1.99 0.21 -7.60
CA LEU A 57 -1.20 -0.96 -7.23
C LEU A 57 -1.73 -1.65 -5.97
N ALA A 58 -2.10 -0.86 -4.95
CA ALA A 58 -2.72 -1.41 -3.75
C ALA A 58 -4.04 -2.13 -4.06
N ALA A 59 -4.91 -1.53 -4.88
CA ALA A 59 -6.16 -2.14 -5.30
C ALA A 59 -5.94 -3.40 -6.15
N PHE A 60 -4.93 -3.39 -7.03
CA PHE A 60 -4.55 -4.54 -7.84
C PHE A 60 -4.14 -5.73 -6.96
N ILE A 61 -3.18 -5.54 -6.05
CA ILE A 61 -2.72 -6.58 -5.13
C ILE A 61 -3.87 -7.06 -4.23
N ALA A 62 -4.70 -6.14 -3.74
CA ALA A 62 -5.86 -6.48 -2.93
C ALA A 62 -6.93 -7.26 -3.70
N ARG A 63 -6.97 -7.22 -5.04
CA ARG A 63 -7.95 -7.94 -5.85
C ARG A 63 -7.41 -9.25 -6.44
N ASP A 64 -6.09 -9.41 -6.52
CA ASP A 64 -5.46 -10.61 -7.05
C ASP A 64 -5.66 -11.82 -6.12
N ARG A 65 -6.66 -12.66 -6.46
CA ARG A 65 -6.99 -13.87 -5.71
C ARG A 65 -5.89 -14.94 -5.83
N GLY A 66 -5.21 -15.02 -6.97
CA GLY A 66 -4.13 -15.98 -7.18
C GLY A 66 -2.94 -15.65 -6.29
N PHE A 67 -2.58 -14.37 -6.25
CA PHE A 67 -1.58 -13.87 -5.31
C PHE A 67 -1.97 -14.15 -3.86
N LYS A 68 -3.21 -13.80 -3.45
CA LYS A 68 -3.69 -14.05 -2.09
C LYS A 68 -3.68 -15.53 -1.70
N ALA A 69 -4.02 -16.45 -2.61
CA ALA A 69 -4.00 -17.88 -2.34
C ALA A 69 -2.57 -18.38 -2.07
N ALA A 70 -1.59 -17.92 -2.86
CA ALA A 70 -0.18 -18.27 -2.69
C ALA A 70 0.43 -17.63 -1.42
N TYR A 71 0.22 -16.32 -1.22
CA TYR A 71 0.81 -15.58 -0.10
C TYR A 71 0.11 -15.82 1.25
N GLY A 72 -1.22 -15.99 1.25
CA GLY A 72 -1.98 -16.32 2.46
C GLY A 72 -1.66 -17.72 3.01
N SER A 73 -1.18 -18.62 2.15
CA SER A 73 -0.67 -19.94 2.56
C SER A 73 0.76 -19.85 3.10
N ALA A 74 1.62 -19.01 2.49
CA ALA A 74 2.99 -18.79 2.96
C ALA A 74 3.09 -18.06 4.32
N ALA A 75 2.17 -17.12 4.61
CA ALA A 75 2.11 -16.45 5.91
C ALA A 75 1.58 -17.35 7.04
N LYS A 76 0.87 -18.43 6.71
CA LYS A 76 0.41 -19.44 7.70
C LYS A 76 1.47 -20.51 7.97
N SER A 77 2.41 -20.74 7.05
CA SER A 77 3.45 -21.77 7.22
C SER A 77 4.65 -21.32 8.06
N THR A 78 4.73 -20.05 8.48
CA THR A 78 5.82 -19.52 9.32
C THR A 78 5.47 -19.42 10.81
N GLY A 79 4.33 -19.98 11.24
CA GLY A 79 3.83 -19.90 12.62
C GLY A 79 3.76 -21.22 13.40
N SER A 80 4.47 -22.28 13.00
CA SER A 80 4.49 -23.56 13.74
C SER A 80 5.89 -24.15 13.86
N VAL A 81 6.74 -23.44 14.59
CA VAL A 81 7.89 -23.96 15.36
C VAL A 81 7.82 -23.09 16.63
N THR A 82 7.50 -23.55 17.83
CA THR A 82 7.82 -24.76 18.59
C THR A 82 6.78 -24.86 19.70
#